data_AF-A0A2N2T7X1-F1
#
_entry.id   AF-A0A2N2T7X1-F1
#
_cell.length_a   1.000
_cell.length_b   1.000
_cell.length_c   1.000
_cell.angle_alpha   90.00
_cell.angle_beta   90.00
_cell.angle_gamma   90.00
#
_symmetry.space_group_name_H-M   'P 1'
#
loop_
_entity.id
_entity.type
_entity.pdbx_description
1 polymer ?
#
loop_
_entity_poly.entity_id
_entity_poly.type
_entity_poly.pdbx_seq_one_letter_code
_entity_poly.pdbx_strand_id
1 'polypeptide(L)' 'MHPITLRLPLNMLPQPDETTCGPTCLHAVYRYWGGEVPLAEVIARTHRLTHGGTFAIFLACDALRQG' A
#
# COMPACT_ATOMS: atom_id res chain seq x y z
N MET A 1 27.73 2.80 13.27
CA MET A 1 27.22 3.34 12.00
C MET A 1 25.92 4.07 12.29
N HIS A 2 25.84 5.37 12.02
CA HIS A 2 24.55 6.05 12.02
C HIS A 2 23.77 5.63 10.76
N PRO A 3 22.49 5.26 10.86
CA PRO A 3 21.71 4.89 9.68
C PRO A 3 21.59 6.11 8.77
N ILE A 4 21.91 5.92 7.49
CA ILE A 4 21.59 6.90 6.45
C ILE A 4 20.07 7.03 6.46
N THR A 5 19.57 8.21 6.81
CA THR A 5 18.13 8.49 6.84
C THR A 5 17.72 9.05 5.49
N LEU A 6 16.90 8.31 4.77
CA LEU A 6 16.24 8.77 3.54
C LEU A 6 14.80 9.18 3.86
N ARG A 7 14.41 10.40 3.49
CA ARG A 7 13.03 10.89 3.60
C ARG A 7 12.42 10.99 2.20
N LEU A 8 11.38 10.21 1.96
CA LEU A 8 10.62 10.24 0.70
C LEU A 8 9.39 11.15 0.85
N PRO A 9 9.10 12.02 -0.12
CA PRO A 9 7.90 12.86 -0.12
C PRO A 9 6.65 12.04 -0.53
N LEU A 10 6.27 11.07 0.30
CA LEU A 10 5.06 10.27 0.07
C LEU A 10 3.81 11.09 0.39
N ASN A 11 2.85 11.11 -0.54
CA ASN A 11 1.51 11.63 -0.26
C ASN A 11 0.58 10.46 0.11
N MET A 12 0.20 10.39 1.38
CA MET A 12 -0.68 9.34 1.91
C MET A 12 -2.10 9.84 2.10
N LEU A 13 -3.06 9.00 1.73
CA LEU A 13 -4.46 9.17 2.09
C LEU A 13 -4.73 8.58 3.49
N PRO A 14 -5.77 9.04 4.20
CA PRO A 14 -6.23 8.33 5.39
C PRO A 14 -6.72 6.93 5.03
N GLN A 15 -6.37 5.93 5.85
CA GLN A 15 -6.90 4.57 5.66
C GLN A 15 -8.40 4.54 6.02
N PRO A 16 -9.25 3.87 5.22
CA PRO A 16 -10.69 3.83 5.48
C PRO A 16 -11.11 3.10 6.76
N ASP A 17 -10.37 2.06 7.15
CA ASP A 17 -10.67 1.23 8.32
C ASP A 17 -9.38 0.66 8.96
N GLU A 18 -9.50 -0.04 10.08
CA GLU A 18 -8.39 -0.63 10.83
C GLU A 18 -7.67 -1.81 10.15
N THR A 19 -8.15 -2.26 8.98
CA THR A 19 -7.59 -3.39 8.24
C THR A 19 -6.94 -3.01 6.90
N THR A 20 -7.04 -1.74 6.51
CA THR A 20 -6.62 -1.19 5.21
C THR A 20 -5.30 -0.43 5.26
N CYS A 21 -4.52 -0.56 6.35
CA CYS A 21 -3.22 0.09 6.50
C CYS A 21 -2.23 -0.32 5.39
N GLY A 22 -2.05 -1.62 5.15
CA GLY A 22 -1.15 -2.15 4.10
C GLY A 22 -1.51 -1.65 2.70
N PRO A 23 -2.76 -1.81 2.24
CA PRO A 23 -3.20 -1.30 0.94
C PRO A 23 -3.05 0.22 0.80
N THR A 24 -3.29 0.98 1.87
CA THR A 24 -3.11 2.45 1.88
C THR A 24 -1.64 2.83 1.72
N CYS A 25 -0.73 2.13 2.42
CA CYS A 25 0.71 2.31 2.25
C CYS A 25 1.16 1.95 0.82
N LEU A 26 0.68 0.84 0.27
CA LEU A 26 1.01 0.39 -1.09
C LEU A 26 0.54 1.40 -2.15
N HIS A 27 -0.68 1.92 -2.00
CA HIS A 27 -1.21 2.99 -2.85
C HIS A 27 -0.33 4.25 -2.83
N ALA A 28 0.20 4.65 -1.66
CA ALA A 28 1.13 5.78 -1.57
C ALA A 28 2.45 5.51 -2.33
N VAL A 29 2.94 4.27 -2.31
CA VAL A 29 4.12 3.86 -3.08
C VAL A 29 3.84 3.93 -4.59
N TYR A 30 2.68 3.46 -5.05
CA TYR A 30 2.31 3.59 -6.46
C TYR A 30 2.27 5.04 -6.91
N ARG A 31 1.63 5.92 -6.13
CA ARG A 31 1.58 7.35 -6.43
C ARG A 31 2.97 7.99 -6.48
N TYR A 32 3.88 7.60 -5.60
CA TYR A 32 5.26 8.10 -5.61
C TYR A 32 5.98 7.78 -6.92
N TRP A 33 5.68 6.63 -7.54
CA TRP A 33 6.22 6.22 -8.83
C TRP A 33 5.37 6.65 -10.03
N GLY A 34 4.38 7.53 -9.85
CA GLY A 34 3.50 8.02 -10.92
C GLY A 34 2.37 7.05 -11.30
N GLY A 35 2.16 5.98 -10.53
CA GLY A 35 1.03 5.08 -10.68
C GLY A 35 -0.26 5.74 -10.17
N GLU A 36 -1.20 5.98 -11.07
CA GLU A 36 -2.52 6.50 -10.76
C GLU A 36 -3.54 5.36 -10.69
N VAL A 37 -3.72 4.83 -9.48
CA VAL A 37 -4.74 3.81 -9.20
C VAL A 37 -5.58 4.23 -8.01
N PRO A 38 -6.92 4.13 -8.05
CA PRO A 38 -7.75 4.47 -6.90
C PRO A 38 -7.43 3.57 -5.69
N LEU A 39 -7.38 4.16 -4.48
CA LEU A 39 -7.16 3.41 -3.23
C LEU A 39 -8.16 2.25 -3.05
N ALA A 40 -9.43 2.47 -3.41
CA ALA A 40 -10.46 1.45 -3.31
C ALA A 40 -10.13 0.20 -4.17
N GLU A 41 -9.51 0.38 -5.33
CA GLU A 41 -9.09 -0.75 -6.18
C GLU A 41 -7.93 -1.52 -5.56
N VAL A 42 -6.94 -0.82 -4.99
CA VAL A 42 -5.82 -1.46 -4.28
C VAL A 42 -6.35 -2.28 -3.10
N ILE A 43 -7.29 -1.73 -2.31
CA ILE A 43 -7.94 -2.46 -1.21
C ILE A 43 -8.67 -3.71 -1.71
N ALA A 44 -9.40 -3.61 -2.82
CA ALA A 44 -10.13 -4.73 -3.38
C ALA A 44 -9.21 -5.86 -3.88
N ARG A 45 -8.09 -5.52 -4.53
CA ARG A 45 -7.15 -6.51 -5.10
C ARG A 45 -6.26 -7.19 -4.07
N THR A 46 -5.98 -6.51 -2.95
CA THR A 46 -5.04 -7.01 -1.93
C THR A 46 -5.68 -7.94 -0.91
N HIS A 47 -6.99 -8.22 -1.03
CA HIS A 47 -7.77 -9.18 -0.24
C HIS A 47 -7.66 -9.00 1.29
N ARG A 48 -8.77 -8.59 1.91
CA ARG A 48 -8.91 -8.57 3.37
C ARG A 48 -9.14 -9.98 3.93
N LEU A 49 -8.51 -10.30 5.05
CA LEU A 49 -8.77 -11.54 5.77
C LEU A 49 -10.06 -11.46 6.58
N THR A 50 -10.75 -12.58 6.72
CA THR A 50 -11.98 -12.72 7.52
C THR A 50 -11.78 -12.31 8.98
N HIS A 51 -10.57 -12.48 9.51
CA HIS A 51 -10.20 -12.17 10.89
C HIS A 51 -9.51 -10.79 11.02
N GLY A 52 -9.46 -10.02 9.94
CA GLY A 52 -8.86 -8.68 9.88
C GLY A 52 -7.46 -8.62 9.26
N GLY A 53 -7.10 -7.42 8.79
CA GLY A 53 -5.83 -7.15 8.14
C GLY A 53 -5.71 -7.65 6.70
N THR A 54 -4.52 -7.43 6.13
CA THR A 54 -4.11 -7.83 4.78
C THR A 54 -2.76 -8.54 4.86
N PHE A 55 -2.61 -9.74 4.28
CA PHE A 55 -1.31 -10.40 4.28
C PHE A 55 -0.33 -9.68 3.36
N ALA A 56 0.92 -9.54 3.82
CA ALA A 56 1.99 -8.91 3.05
C ALA A 56 2.21 -9.56 1.68
N ILE A 57 1.94 -10.87 1.53
CA ILE A 57 2.07 -11.56 0.24
C ILE A 57 1.10 -11.02 -0.81
N PHE A 58 -0.13 -10.67 -0.43
CA PHE A 58 -1.09 -10.10 -1.39
C PHE A 58 -0.69 -8.69 -1.82
N LEU A 59 -0.13 -7.89 -0.90
CA LEU A 59 0.46 -6.59 -1.24
C LEU A 59 1.63 -6.75 -2.22
N ALA A 60 2.52 -7.71 -1.97
CA ALA A 60 3.66 -7.98 -2.85
C ALA A 60 3.22 -8.49 -4.23
N CYS A 61 2.22 -9.36 -4.29
CA CYS A 61 1.66 -9.83 -5.55
C CYS A 61 0.93 -8.73 -6.33
N ASP A 62 0.25 -7.77 -5.66
CA ASP A 62 -0.31 -6.59 -6.34
C ASP A 62 0.83 -5.71 -6.88
N ALA A 63 1.87 -5.46 -6.08
CA ALA A 63 3.06 -4.70 -6.50
C ALA A 63 3.70 -5.28 -7.76
N LEU A 64 4.02 -6.57 -7.76
CA LEU A 64 4.64 -7.25 -8.90
C LEU A 64 3.79 -7.22 -10.18
N ARG A 65 2.46 -7.12 -10.07
CA ARG A 65 1.59 -7.00 -11.25
C ARG A 65 1.57 -5.60 -11.85
N GLN A 66 1.93 -4.58 -11.06
CA GLN A 66 1.88 -3.17 -11.48
C GLN A 66 3.23 -2.66 -12.04
N GLY A 67 4.30 -3.46 -11.96
CA GLY A 67 5.64 -3.15 -12.50
C GLY A 67 6.71 -3.18 -11.41
#